data_AF-A0A418M1T5-F1
#
_entry.id   AF-A0A418M1T5-F1
#
_cell.length_a   1.000
_cell.length_b   1.000
_cell.length_c   1.000
_cell.angle_alpha   90.00
_cell.angle_beta   90.00
_cell.angle_gamma   90.00
#
_symmetry.space_group_name_H-M   'P 1'
#
loop_
_entity.id
_entity.type
_entity.pdbx_description
1 polymer ?
#
loop_
_entity_poly.entity_id
_entity_poly.type
_entity_poly.pdbx_seq_one_letter_code
_entity_poly.pdbx_strand_id
1 'polypeptide(L)'
;MTDHQLAGLALELSRHNSRLVTSLGASPTWLTADVDGTRLTEWTLLDVLTGYGLPSQQIVFQYADQAYGLALPGRYWATFHQ
;
A
#
# COMPACT_ATOMS: atom_id res chain seq x y z
N MET A 1 3.93 -14.07 -2.15
CA MET A 1 3.09 -13.70 -3.32
C MET A 1 3.71 -14.24 -4.60
N THR A 2 2.86 -14.72 -5.51
CA THR A 2 3.26 -15.09 -6.88
C THR A 2 3.26 -13.87 -7.81
N ASP A 3 3.92 -13.97 -8.96
CA ASP A 3 3.93 -12.89 -9.97
C ASP A 3 2.52 -12.52 -10.46
N HIS A 4 1.62 -13.50 -10.54
CA HIS A 4 0.22 -13.27 -10.90
C HIS A 4 -0.55 -12.49 -9.83
N GLN A 5 -0.30 -12.78 -8.55
CA GLN A 5 -0.89 -12.02 -7.44
C GLN A 5 -0.38 -10.58 -7.44
N LEU A 6 0.93 -10.38 -7.69
CA LEU A 6 1.54 -9.06 -7.77
C LEU A 6 0.95 -8.22 -8.91
N ALA A 7 0.82 -8.80 -10.10
CA ALA A 7 0.21 -8.14 -11.25
C ALA A 7 -1.26 -7.77 -11.00
N GLY A 8 -2.02 -8.65 -10.36
CA GLY A 8 -3.41 -8.39 -9.98
C GLY A 8 -3.52 -7.24 -8.98
N LEU A 9 -2.69 -7.24 -7.93
CA LEU A 9 -2.65 -6.18 -6.94
C LEU A 9 -2.27 -4.83 -7.55
N ALA A 10 -1.27 -4.79 -8.44
CA ALA A 10 -0.86 -3.58 -9.13
C ALA A 10 -2.00 -2.99 -9.97
N LEU A 11 -2.74 -3.84 -10.69
CA LEU A 11 -3.91 -3.44 -11.46
C LEU A 11 -5.01 -2.88 -10.55
N GLU A 12 -5.31 -3.54 -9.44
CA GLU A 12 -6.35 -3.11 -8.50
C GLU A 12 -6.04 -1.75 -7.86
N LEU A 13 -4.78 -1.54 -7.47
CA LEU A 13 -4.33 -0.25 -6.96
C LEU A 13 -4.45 0.86 -8.03
N SER A 14 -4.10 0.56 -9.28
CA SER A 14 -4.16 1.56 -10.37
C SER A 14 -5.59 2.09 -10.61
N ARG A 15 -6.62 1.26 -10.41
CA ARG A 15 -8.04 1.67 -10.50
C ARG A 15 -8.39 2.76 -9.48
N HIS A 16 -7.62 2.83 -8.41
CA HIS A 16 -7.78 3.78 -7.31
C HIS A 16 -6.71 4.88 -7.31
N ASN A 17 -6.09 5.17 -8.46
CA ASN A 17 -4.98 6.13 -8.60
C ASN A 17 -3.81 5.84 -7.64
N SER A 18 -3.68 4.60 -7.20
CA SER A 18 -2.65 4.13 -6.30
C SER A 18 -1.72 3.18 -7.06
N ARG A 19 -0.53 2.91 -6.54
CA ARG A 19 0.44 2.07 -7.26
C ARG A 19 1.38 1.34 -6.32
N LEU A 20 1.88 0.19 -6.76
CA LEU A 20 3.06 -0.40 -6.13
C LEU A 20 4.29 0.39 -6.53
N VAL A 21 5.11 0.70 -5.54
CA VAL A 21 6.45 1.25 -5.67
C VAL A 21 7.40 0.33 -4.91
N THR A 22 8.59 0.12 -5.47
CA THR A 22 9.65 -0.60 -4.77
C THR A 22 10.19 0.29 -3.66
N SER A 23 10.19 -0.19 -2.42
CA SER A 23 10.84 0.53 -1.33
C SER A 23 12.34 0.62 -1.62
N LEU A 24 12.92 1.82 -1.56
CA LEU A 24 14.35 2.05 -1.81
C LEU A 24 15.22 1.62 -0.61
N GLY A 25 14.69 0.89 0.38
CA GLY A 25 15.34 0.57 1.65
C GLY A 25 15.38 -0.91 2.02
N ALA A 26 16.61 -1.41 2.23
CA ALA A 26 17.07 -2.58 2.99
C ALA A 26 16.71 -4.02 2.55
N SER A 27 15.60 -4.29 1.86
CA SER A 27 15.31 -5.67 1.40
C SER A 27 14.57 -5.74 0.07
N PRO A 28 15.00 -6.59 -0.89
CA PRO A 28 14.30 -6.81 -2.15
C PRO A 28 12.92 -7.45 -1.98
N THR A 29 12.59 -7.93 -0.77
CA THR A 29 11.31 -8.57 -0.45
C THR A 29 10.24 -7.61 0.04
N TRP A 30 10.53 -6.31 0.19
CA TRP A 30 9.57 -5.34 0.71
C TRP A 30 8.95 -4.53 -0.43
N LEU A 31 7.63 -4.50 -0.46
CA LEU A 31 6.83 -3.74 -1.41
C LEU A 31 6.14 -2.60 -0.68
N THR A 32 5.95 -1.46 -1.36
CA THR A 32 5.22 -0.33 -0.82
C THR A 32 4.09 0.04 -1.78
N ALA A 33 2.85 0.12 -1.29
CA ALA A 33 1.76 0.76 -2.03
C ALA A 33 1.81 2.26 -1.74
N ASP A 34 1.97 3.09 -2.78
CA ASP A 34 1.81 4.54 -2.76
C ASP A 34 0.35 4.86 -3.09
N VAL A 35 -0.38 5.35 -2.09
CA VAL A 35 -1.83 5.44 -2.11
C VAL A 35 -2.25 6.89 -2.03
N ASP A 36 -2.95 7.37 -3.05
CA ASP A 36 -3.52 8.73 -3.12
C ASP A 36 -4.58 9.00 -2.04
N GLY A 37 -5.19 7.92 -1.53
CA GLY A 37 -6.17 7.80 -0.45
C GLY A 37 -7.36 8.76 -0.42
N THR A 38 -7.64 9.41 -1.54
CA THR A 38 -8.94 10.03 -1.83
C THR A 38 -10.00 9.00 -2.22
N ARG A 39 -9.58 7.85 -2.77
CA ARG A 39 -10.45 6.78 -3.31
C ARG A 39 -10.29 5.44 -2.64
N LEU A 40 -9.17 5.24 -1.95
CA LEU A 40 -8.84 3.99 -1.30
C LEU A 40 -8.55 4.29 0.16
N THR A 41 -9.41 3.79 1.04
CA THR A 41 -9.20 3.95 2.47
C THR A 41 -8.24 2.89 2.99
N GLU A 42 -7.67 3.11 4.17
CA GLU A 42 -6.82 2.14 4.85
C GLU A 42 -7.50 0.77 4.99
N TRP A 43 -8.76 0.76 5.43
CA TRP A 43 -9.55 -0.47 5.57
C TRP A 43 -9.75 -1.19 4.24
N THR A 44 -10.12 -0.45 3.19
CA THR A 44 -10.26 -1.03 1.85
C THR A 44 -8.94 -1.58 1.33
N LEU A 45 -7.82 -0.88 1.58
CA LEU A 45 -6.51 -1.39 1.19
C LEU A 45 -6.16 -2.67 1.96
N LEU A 46 -6.44 -2.70 3.26
CA LEU A 46 -6.20 -3.86 4.10
C LEU A 46 -6.98 -5.09 3.60
N ASP A 47 -8.25 -4.91 3.25
CA ASP A 47 -9.08 -5.96 2.66
C ASP A 47 -8.52 -6.45 1.31
N VAL A 48 -8.07 -5.52 0.45
CA VAL A 48 -7.42 -5.88 -0.82
C VAL A 48 -6.15 -6.68 -0.56
N LEU A 49 -5.22 -6.17 0.27
CA LEU A 49 -3.92 -6.82 0.52
C LEU A 49 -4.10 -8.20 1.16
N THR A 50 -5.02 -8.34 2.12
CA THR A 50 -5.34 -9.63 2.74
C THR A 50 -5.99 -10.60 1.76
N GLY A 51 -6.84 -10.13 0.84
CA GLY A 51 -7.38 -10.91 -0.27
C GLY A 51 -6.30 -11.47 -1.23
N TYR A 52 -5.14 -10.80 -1.33
CA TYR A 52 -3.97 -11.27 -2.07
C TYR A 52 -3.00 -12.12 -1.23
N GLY A 53 -3.37 -12.45 0.02
CA GLY A 53 -2.61 -13.35 0.89
C GLY A 53 -1.59 -12.66 1.79
N LEU A 54 -1.63 -11.33 1.92
CA LEU A 54 -0.76 -10.59 2.84
C LEU A 54 -1.43 -10.50 4.22
N PRO A 55 -0.84 -11.10 5.26
CA PRO A 55 -1.42 -11.01 6.59
C PRO A 55 -1.34 -9.58 7.12
N SER A 56 -2.41 -9.12 7.79
CA SER A 56 -2.53 -7.75 8.28
C SER A 56 -1.39 -7.33 9.21
N GLN A 57 -0.83 -8.28 9.97
CA GLN A 57 0.29 -8.03 10.89
C GLN A 57 1.60 -7.66 10.17
N GLN A 58 1.70 -7.92 8.86
CA GLN A 58 2.87 -7.57 8.05
C GLN A 58 2.69 -6.26 7.27
N ILE A 59 1.53 -5.60 7.38
CA ILE A 59 1.23 -4.37 6.65
C ILE A 59 1.45 -3.19 7.57
N VAL A 60 2.37 -2.31 7.21
CA VAL A 60 2.71 -1.10 7.96
C VAL A 60 2.28 0.12 7.16
N PHE A 61 1.33 0.88 7.70
CA PHE A 61 0.89 2.14 7.11
C PHE A 61 1.77 3.31 7.57
N GLN A 62 2.11 4.19 6.64
CA GLN A 62 2.87 5.42 6.86
C GLN A 62 2.16 6.57 6.14
N TYR A 63 2.08 7.76 6.73
CA TYR A 63 1.32 8.87 6.15
C TYR A 63 2.27 9.99 5.69
N ALA A 64 1.91 10.67 4.60
CA ALA A 64 2.64 11.83 4.12
C ALA A 64 2.41 13.02 5.07
N ASP A 65 3.41 13.31 5.89
CA ASP A 65 3.46 14.38 6.89
C ASP A 65 2.39 14.35 8.00
N GLN A 66 2.86 14.11 9.23
CA GLN A 66 2.32 14.74 10.45
C GLN A 66 2.97 16.12 10.61
N ALA A 67 2.87 17.01 9.63
CA ALA A 67 3.28 18.40 9.82
C ALA A 67 2.16 19.11 10.61
N TYR A 68 2.39 19.36 11.91
CA TYR A 68 1.54 20.22 12.75
C TYR A 68 0.05 19.86 12.80
N GLY A 69 -0.28 18.61 13.11
CA GLY A 69 -1.65 18.24 13.49
C GLY A 69 -2.66 18.20 12.34
N LEU A 70 -2.22 18.24 11.08
CA LEU A 70 -3.07 17.98 9.93
C LEU A 70 -2.39 16.92 9.06
N ALA A 71 -2.91 15.69 9.09
CA ALA A 71 -2.63 14.71 8.05
C ALA A 71 -3.07 15.33 6.72
N LEU A 72 -2.19 15.36 5.71
CA LEU A 72 -2.62 15.74 4.37
C LEU A 72 -3.79 14.82 3.98
N PRO A 73 -4.97 15.36 3.62
CA PRO A 73 -6.07 14.53 3.16
C PRO A 73 -5.60 13.70 1.97
N GLY A 74 -5.68 12.38 2.10
CA GLY A 74 -5.51 11.48 0.97
C GLY A 74 -4.25 10.61 1.05
N ARG A 75 -3.03 11.14 1.05
CA ARG A 75 -1.90 10.28 0.66
C ARG A 75 -1.24 9.50 1.81
N TYR A 76 -1.06 8.20 1.61
CA TYR A 76 -0.33 7.31 2.54
C TYR A 76 0.40 6.19 1.79
N TRP A 77 1.28 5.50 2.50
CA TRP A 77 2.00 4.32 2.02
C TRP A 77 1.66 3.11 2.87
N ALA A 78 1.55 1.94 2.25
CA ALA A 78 1.47 0.67 2.95
C ALA A 78 2.63 -0.21 2.54
N THR A 79 3.50 -0.55 3.49
CA THR A 79 4.68 -1.37 3.25
C THR A 79 4.46 -2.78 3.79
N PHE A 80 4.79 -3.80 3.00
CA PHE A 80 4.54 -5.20 3.32
C PHE A 80 5.54 -6.13 2.63
N HIS A 81 5.65 -7.37 3.14
CA HIS A 81 6.54 -8.38 2.60
C HIS A 81 5.92 -9.11 1.41
N GLN A 82 6.67 -9.28 0.32
CA GLN A 82 6.29 -10.08 -0.85
C GLN A 82 6.18 -11.56 -0.50
#